data_AF-A0A9R1HKG9-F1
#
_entry.id   AF-A0A9R1HKG9-F1
#
_cell.length_a   1.000
_cell.length_b   1.000
_cell.length_c   1.000
_cell.angle_alpha   90.00
_cell.angle_beta   90.00
_cell.angle_gamma   90.00
#
_symmetry.space_group_name_H-M   'P 1'
#
loop_
_entity.id
_entity.type
_entity.pdbx_description
1 polymer ?
#
loop_
_entity_poly.entity_id
_entity_poly.type
_entity_poly.pdbx_seq_one_letter_code
_entity_poly.pdbx_strand_id
1 'polypeptide(L)'
;MMEFPALNGQSVAYAMLKFPSESVNPPHTHPRAAELLLVLDGALSVGFVDTAGKLYTQDLAAGDMFVFPKGLVHYQSNPGQRPAVALSAFGSSAPGTVSVPVTVFGTGVDDAVLAKSFKTDLPTVQKLKAALTPPPKK
;
A
#
# COMPACT_ATOMS: atom_id res chain seq x y z
N MET A 1 1.44 -11.37 13.12
CA MET A 1 0.80 -12.56 13.71
C MET A 1 -0.32 -12.98 12.75
N MET A 2 -0.67 -14.26 12.65
CA MET A 2 -1.79 -14.67 11.80
C MET A 2 -3.08 -14.50 12.59
N GLU A 3 -3.89 -13.49 12.25
CA GLU A 3 -5.07 -13.09 13.04
C GLU A 3 -6.21 -14.11 13.00
N PHE A 4 -6.35 -14.87 11.90
CA PHE A 4 -7.43 -15.86 11.75
C PHE A 4 -6.91 -17.18 11.13
N PRO A 5 -6.43 -18.13 11.95
CA PRO A 5 -5.80 -19.37 11.47
C PRO A 5 -6.67 -20.26 10.58
N ALA A 6 -8.00 -20.17 10.71
CA ALA A 6 -8.95 -20.94 9.89
C ALA A 6 -8.85 -20.65 8.39
N LEU A 7 -8.23 -19.53 8.00
CA LEU A 7 -7.97 -19.19 6.61
C LEU A 7 -6.87 -20.04 5.96
N ASN A 8 -6.07 -20.78 6.74
CA ASN A 8 -5.01 -21.62 6.20
C ASN A 8 -5.55 -22.66 5.20
N GLY A 9 -4.99 -22.64 3.98
CA GLY A 9 -5.42 -23.49 2.88
C GLY A 9 -6.71 -23.05 2.17
N GLN A 10 -7.38 -21.97 2.61
CA GLN A 10 -8.65 -21.53 2.03
C GLN A 10 -8.49 -20.48 0.91
N SER A 11 -7.27 -19.99 0.70
CA SER A 11 -6.94 -19.00 -0.34
C SER A 11 -7.77 -17.70 -0.27
N VAL A 12 -8.27 -17.35 0.91
CA VAL A 12 -8.99 -16.10 1.15
C VAL A 12 -8.50 -15.42 2.42
N ALA A 13 -8.48 -14.09 2.39
CA ALA A 13 -8.29 -13.24 3.57
C ALA A 13 -9.00 -11.91 3.36
N TYR A 14 -9.18 -11.15 4.43
CA TYR A 14 -9.61 -9.76 4.33
C TYR A 14 -8.85 -8.87 5.30
N ALA A 15 -8.85 -7.56 5.01
CA ALA A 15 -8.39 -6.52 5.91
C ALA A 15 -9.42 -5.39 5.93
N MET A 16 -9.76 -4.90 7.12
CA MET A 16 -10.53 -3.66 7.26
C MET A 16 -9.56 -2.49 7.35
N LEU A 17 -9.72 -1.53 6.46
CA LEU A 17 -8.89 -0.35 6.37
C LEU A 17 -9.68 0.86 6.86
N LYS A 18 -9.06 1.64 7.75
CA LYS A 18 -9.60 2.91 8.21
C LYS A 18 -8.65 4.01 7.76
N PHE A 19 -9.19 4.98 7.03
CA PHE A 19 -8.45 6.12 6.52
C PHE A 19 -8.93 7.37 7.26
N PRO A 20 -8.15 7.91 8.21
CA PRO A 20 -8.36 9.27 8.69
C PRO A 20 -8.45 10.27 7.53
N SER A 21 -8.96 11.46 7.84
CA SER A 21 -8.88 12.61 6.94
C SER A 21 -7.45 12.80 6.44
N GLU A 22 -7.30 13.08 5.15
CA GLU A 22 -6.00 13.40 4.51
C GLU A 22 -4.92 12.30 4.65
N SER A 23 -5.34 11.05 4.88
CA SER A 23 -4.43 9.92 5.04
C SER A 23 -4.18 9.15 3.75
N VAL A 24 -3.06 8.42 3.71
CA VAL A 24 -2.65 7.62 2.56
C VAL A 24 -2.25 6.23 3.05
N ASN A 25 -2.70 5.19 2.34
CA ASN A 25 -2.01 3.91 2.34
C ASN A 25 -0.98 3.97 1.21
N PRO A 26 0.33 4.10 1.54
CA PRO A 26 1.37 4.44 0.57
C PRO A 26 1.51 3.39 -0.53
N PRO A 27 2.19 3.70 -1.65
CA PRO A 27 2.47 2.72 -2.69
C PRO A 27 2.98 1.39 -2.12
N HIS A 28 2.27 0.31 -2.40
CA HIS A 28 2.56 -1.03 -1.91
C HIS A 28 2.15 -2.10 -2.91
N THR A 29 2.51 -3.35 -2.63
CA THR A 29 2.08 -4.50 -3.43
C THR A 29 1.82 -5.75 -2.58
N HIS A 30 1.00 -6.64 -3.12
CA HIS A 30 0.71 -7.96 -2.57
C HIS A 30 1.33 -9.04 -3.49
N PRO A 31 2.47 -9.64 -3.12
CA PRO A 31 3.16 -10.59 -3.99
C PRO A 31 2.38 -11.90 -4.20
N ARG A 32 1.43 -12.22 -3.31
CA ARG A 32 0.73 -13.51 -3.33
C ARG A 32 -0.77 -13.42 -3.63
N ALA A 33 -1.35 -12.24 -3.80
CA ALA A 33 -2.78 -12.10 -4.10
C ALA A 33 -3.10 -10.86 -4.94
N ALA A 34 -4.17 -10.93 -5.72
CA ALA A 34 -4.92 -9.74 -6.11
C ALA A 34 -5.75 -9.26 -4.92
N GLU A 35 -6.07 -7.96 -4.91
CA GLU A 35 -6.92 -7.34 -3.90
C GLU A 35 -8.21 -6.81 -4.55
N LEU A 36 -9.34 -7.07 -3.90
CA LEU A 36 -10.64 -6.49 -4.21
C LEU A 36 -11.06 -5.58 -3.06
N LEU A 37 -11.08 -4.28 -3.31
CA LEU A 37 -11.46 -3.25 -2.35
C LEU A 37 -12.95 -2.91 -2.52
N LEU A 38 -13.68 -2.80 -1.42
CA LEU A 38 -15.02 -2.22 -1.33
C LEU A 38 -14.98 -1.05 -0.35
N VAL A 39 -15.45 0.13 -0.75
CA VAL A 39 -15.62 1.27 0.17
C VAL A 39 -16.91 1.07 0.96
N LEU A 40 -16.80 1.03 2.29
CA LEU A 40 -17.93 0.86 3.19
C LEU A 40 -18.53 2.20 3.65
N ASP A 41 -17.68 3.20 3.86
CA ASP A 41 -18.08 4.55 4.26
C ASP A 41 -17.06 5.59 3.77
N GLY A 42 -17.51 6.81 3.54
CA GLY A 42 -16.68 7.90 3.01
C GLY A 42 -16.36 7.75 1.52
N ALA A 43 -15.18 8.23 1.12
CA ALA A 43 -14.69 8.20 -0.25
C ALA A 43 -13.16 8.02 -0.28
N LEU A 44 -12.65 7.38 -1.32
CA LEU A 44 -11.23 7.15 -1.54
C LEU A 44 -10.85 7.43 -2.99
N SER A 45 -9.68 8.02 -3.21
CA SER A 45 -9.02 8.02 -4.50
C SER A 45 -7.99 6.90 -4.53
N VAL A 46 -8.08 6.02 -5.52
CA VAL A 46 -7.22 4.83 -5.62
C VAL A 46 -6.49 4.80 -6.95
N GLY A 47 -5.39 4.05 -7.01
CA GLY A 47 -4.76 3.77 -8.29
C GLY A 47 -3.71 2.67 -8.25
N PHE A 48 -3.42 2.11 -9.43
CA PHE A 48 -2.33 1.16 -9.64
C PHE A 48 -1.58 1.46 -10.93
N VAL A 49 -0.34 0.97 -11.01
CA VAL A 49 0.52 1.09 -12.18
C VAL A 49 0.74 -0.29 -12.78
N ASP A 50 0.50 -0.43 -14.08
CA ASP A 50 0.74 -1.68 -14.80
C ASP A 50 2.21 -1.86 -15.21
N THR A 51 2.52 -2.99 -15.87
CA THR A 51 3.87 -3.32 -16.31
C THR A 51 4.39 -2.45 -17.45
N ALA A 52 3.51 -1.71 -18.14
CA ALA A 52 3.87 -0.70 -19.14
C ALA A 52 4.08 0.69 -18.51
N GLY A 53 3.94 0.82 -17.19
CA GLY A 53 4.04 2.09 -16.48
C GLY A 53 2.78 2.96 -16.62
N LYS A 54 1.68 2.41 -17.13
CA LYS A 54 0.41 3.13 -17.24
C LYS A 54 -0.27 3.19 -15.88
N LEU A 55 -0.63 4.40 -15.47
CA LEU A 55 -1.39 4.66 -14.27
C LEU A 55 -2.90 4.52 -14.55
N TYR A 56 -3.58 3.76 -13.69
CA TYR A 56 -5.03 3.64 -13.64
C TYR A 56 -5.49 4.20 -12.31
N THR A 57 -6.45 5.14 -12.33
CA THR A 57 -7.00 5.78 -11.13
C THR A 57 -8.51 5.79 -11.16
N GLN A 58 -9.11 5.82 -9.97
CA GLN A 58 -10.54 6.04 -9.82
C GLN A 58 -10.85 6.68 -8.46
N ASP A 59 -11.80 7.61 -8.44
CA ASP A 59 -12.42 8.09 -7.20
C ASP A 59 -13.65 7.22 -6.88
N LEU A 60 -13.68 6.70 -5.66
CA LEU A 60 -14.67 5.74 -5.16
C LEU A 60 -15.48 6.38 -4.03
N ALA A 61 -16.79 6.19 -4.05
CA ALA A 61 -17.69 6.47 -2.95
C ALA A 61 -18.12 5.17 -2.24
N ALA A 62 -18.80 5.30 -1.09
CA ALA A 62 -19.37 4.15 -0.40
C ALA A 62 -20.25 3.29 -1.35
N GLY A 63 -20.00 1.98 -1.37
CA GLY A 63 -20.61 1.02 -2.27
C GLY A 63 -19.79 0.69 -3.52
N ASP A 64 -18.83 1.55 -3.90
CA ASP A 64 -17.98 1.29 -5.05
C ASP A 64 -16.89 0.26 -4.75
N MET A 65 -16.49 -0.47 -5.80
CA MET A 65 -15.45 -1.49 -5.74
C MET A 65 -14.32 -1.21 -6.72
N PHE A 66 -13.12 -1.68 -6.39
CA PHE A 66 -11.96 -1.59 -7.25
C PHE A 66 -11.04 -2.80 -7.09
N VAL A 67 -10.42 -3.25 -8.18
CA VAL A 67 -9.51 -4.40 -8.17
C VAL A 67 -8.08 -3.96 -8.41
N PHE A 68 -7.17 -4.39 -7.55
CA PHE A 68 -5.73 -4.25 -7.73
C PHE A 68 -5.15 -5.60 -8.18
N PRO A 69 -4.61 -5.70 -9.41
CA PRO A 69 -4.04 -6.95 -9.89
C PRO A 69 -2.85 -7.41 -9.06
N LYS A 70 -2.69 -8.73 -8.92
CA LYS A 70 -1.65 -9.36 -8.12
C LYS A 70 -0.26 -8.83 -8.48
N GLY A 71 0.51 -8.44 -7.47
CA GLY A 71 1.90 -8.01 -7.63
C GLY A 71 2.10 -6.62 -8.25
N LEU A 72 1.05 -5.89 -8.64
CA LEU A 72 1.19 -4.53 -9.12
C LEU A 72 1.28 -3.53 -7.96
N VAL A 73 2.03 -2.45 -8.17
CA VAL A 73 2.14 -1.35 -7.21
C VAL A 73 0.86 -0.53 -7.28
N HIS A 74 0.25 -0.29 -6.12
CA HIS A 74 -0.98 0.46 -5.99
C HIS A 74 -1.03 1.24 -4.67
N TYR A 75 -2.00 2.14 -4.55
CA TYR A 75 -2.19 3.01 -3.39
C TYR A 75 -3.67 3.32 -3.19
N GLN A 76 -3.99 3.77 -1.98
CA GLN A 76 -5.26 4.42 -1.67
C GLN A 76 -5.00 5.72 -0.91
N SER A 77 -5.77 6.75 -1.21
CA SER A 77 -5.70 8.06 -0.57
C SER A 77 -7.10 8.49 -0.15
N ASN A 78 -7.21 9.05 1.05
CA ASN A 78 -8.38 9.81 1.45
C ASN A 78 -8.04 11.31 1.40
N PRO A 79 -8.30 12.00 0.27
CA PRO A 79 -8.06 13.45 0.18
C PRO A 79 -9.15 14.27 0.88
N GLY A 80 -10.21 13.63 1.39
CA GLY A 80 -11.34 14.28 2.00
C GLY A 80 -11.09 14.68 3.46
N GLN A 81 -11.92 15.60 3.94
CA GLN A 81 -11.91 16.11 5.31
C GLN A 81 -12.66 15.22 6.33
N ARG A 82 -13.15 14.06 5.88
CA ARG A 82 -13.89 13.08 6.70
C ARG A 82 -13.19 11.72 6.62
N PRO A 83 -13.24 10.89 7.68
CA PRO A 83 -12.73 9.53 7.61
C PRO A 83 -13.43 8.69 6.54
N ALA A 84 -12.73 7.68 6.04
CA ALA A 84 -13.28 6.65 5.15
C ALA A 84 -12.95 5.25 5.69
N VAL A 85 -13.80 4.28 5.38
CA VAL A 85 -13.65 2.87 5.76
C VAL A 85 -13.78 2.01 4.52
N ALA A 86 -12.88 1.06 4.35
CA ALA A 86 -12.91 0.09 3.26
C ALA A 86 -12.63 -1.32 3.74
N LEU A 87 -13.08 -2.30 2.97
CA LEU A 87 -12.79 -3.71 3.16
C LEU A 87 -12.03 -4.23 1.94
N SER A 88 -10.82 -4.73 2.17
CA SER A 88 -10.01 -5.40 1.15
C SER A 88 -10.16 -6.90 1.30
N ALA A 89 -10.51 -7.60 0.23
CA ALA A 89 -10.52 -9.06 0.15
C ALA A 89 -9.39 -9.54 -0.75
N PHE A 90 -8.77 -10.67 -0.40
CA PHE A 90 -7.59 -11.17 -1.10
C PHE A 90 -7.79 -12.61 -1.56
N GLY A 91 -7.29 -12.94 -2.76
CA GLY A 91 -7.22 -14.31 -3.28
C GLY A 91 -6.10 -15.17 -2.68
N SER A 92 -5.71 -14.91 -1.42
CA SER A 92 -4.75 -15.70 -0.65
C SER A 92 -5.05 -15.57 0.84
N SER A 93 -4.82 -16.63 1.61
CA SER A 93 -4.86 -16.57 3.08
C SER A 93 -3.68 -15.81 3.70
N ALA A 94 -2.65 -15.55 2.90
CA ALA A 94 -1.46 -14.83 3.32
C ALA A 94 -0.96 -13.93 2.16
N PRO A 95 -1.71 -12.87 1.79
CA PRO A 95 -1.37 -12.04 0.62
C PRO A 95 0.05 -11.44 0.70
N GLY A 96 0.47 -11.09 1.92
CA GLY A 96 1.70 -10.35 2.18
C GLY A 96 1.60 -8.92 1.71
N THR A 97 2.29 -7.99 2.37
CA THR A 97 2.30 -6.58 1.97
C THR A 97 3.73 -6.10 1.91
N VAL A 98 4.12 -5.51 0.78
CA VAL A 98 5.42 -4.85 0.61
C VAL A 98 5.14 -3.37 0.41
N SER A 99 5.38 -2.56 1.44
CA SER A 99 5.35 -1.10 1.31
C SER A 99 6.57 -0.64 0.54
N VAL A 100 6.38 0.04 -0.60
CA VAL A 100 7.49 0.51 -1.44
C VAL A 100 8.37 1.52 -0.70
N PRO A 101 7.85 2.61 -0.09
CA PRO A 101 8.71 3.58 0.59
C PRO A 101 9.52 2.96 1.73
N VAL A 102 8.87 2.17 2.59
CA VAL A 102 9.54 1.55 3.75
C VAL A 102 10.55 0.49 3.32
N THR A 103 10.23 -0.32 2.30
CA THR A 103 11.17 -1.36 1.84
C THR A 103 12.39 -0.76 1.16
N VAL A 104 12.21 0.29 0.36
CA VAL A 104 13.28 0.93 -0.40
C VAL A 104 14.18 1.79 0.49
N PHE A 105 13.58 2.63 1.36
CA PHE A 105 14.33 3.63 2.14
C PHE A 105 14.37 3.35 3.65
N GLY A 106 13.49 2.50 4.18
CA GLY A 106 13.48 2.11 5.61
C GLY A 106 14.30 0.87 5.93
N THR A 107 15.07 0.34 4.97
CA THR A 107 15.89 -0.87 5.14
C THR A 107 17.37 -0.61 4.83
N GLY A 108 18.19 -1.66 4.91
CA GLY A 108 19.64 -1.60 4.69
C GLY A 108 20.10 -1.54 3.24
N VAL A 109 19.24 -1.16 2.27
CA VAL A 109 19.69 -0.96 0.88
C VAL A 109 20.72 0.16 0.84
N ASP A 110 21.85 -0.05 0.17
CA ASP A 110 22.96 0.91 0.14
C ASP A 110 22.58 2.30 -0.44
N ASP A 111 23.12 3.37 0.16
CA ASP A 111 22.79 4.74 -0.23
C ASP A 111 23.22 5.05 -1.67
N ALA A 112 24.36 4.52 -2.13
CA ALA A 112 24.85 4.75 -3.49
C ALA A 112 24.02 3.97 -4.52
N VAL A 113 23.56 2.77 -4.17
CA VAL A 113 22.58 2.02 -4.98
C VAL A 113 21.30 2.82 -5.17
N LEU A 114 20.74 3.37 -4.10
CA LEU A 114 19.52 4.19 -4.16
C LEU A 114 19.76 5.50 -4.92
N ALA A 115 20.86 6.22 -4.66
CA ALA A 115 21.16 7.47 -5.34
C ALA A 115 21.25 7.27 -6.86
N LYS A 116 21.95 6.21 -7.30
CA LYS A 116 22.04 5.85 -8.72
C LYS A 116 20.71 5.40 -9.31
N SER A 117 19.93 4.60 -8.58
CA SER A 117 18.64 4.07 -9.04
C SER A 117 17.59 5.17 -9.21
N PHE A 118 17.56 6.12 -8.28
CA PHE A 118 16.61 7.25 -8.28
C PHE A 118 17.15 8.48 -9.02
N LYS A 119 18.35 8.40 -9.62
CA LYS A 119 19.02 9.50 -10.35
C LYS A 119 19.10 10.78 -9.50
N THR A 120 19.53 10.61 -8.25
CA THR A 120 19.66 11.67 -7.24
C THR A 120 21.00 11.56 -6.51
N ASP A 121 21.17 12.24 -5.38
CA ASP A 121 22.39 12.29 -4.58
C ASP A 121 22.25 11.61 -3.21
N LEU A 122 23.40 11.36 -2.56
CA LEU A 122 23.45 10.73 -1.23
C LEU A 122 22.69 11.55 -0.17
N PRO A 123 22.82 12.88 -0.08
CA PRO A 123 22.05 13.68 0.88
C PRO A 123 20.53 13.49 0.75
N THR A 124 20.02 13.44 -0.48
CA THR A 124 18.59 13.24 -0.74
C THR A 124 18.14 11.85 -0.28
N VAL A 125 18.91 10.80 -0.59
CA VAL A 125 18.62 9.44 -0.12
C VAL A 125 18.61 9.38 1.40
N GLN A 126 19.63 9.93 2.06
CA GLN A 126 19.75 9.94 3.52
C GLN A 126 18.59 10.68 4.18
N LYS A 127 18.13 11.78 3.58
CA LYS A 127 16.93 12.50 4.02
C LYS A 127 15.68 11.62 3.94
N LEU A 128 15.48 10.88 2.85
CA LEU A 128 14.35 9.96 2.69
C LEU A 128 14.40 8.81 3.70
N LYS A 129 15.59 8.23 3.94
CA LYS A 129 15.77 7.19 4.96
C LYS A 129 15.46 7.68 6.36
N ALA A 130 15.97 8.87 6.72
CA ALA A 130 15.73 9.48 8.02
C ALA A 130 14.24 9.76 8.26
N ALA A 131 13.50 10.19 7.21
CA ALA A 131 12.06 10.44 7.31
C ALA A 131 11.20 9.18 7.50
N LEU A 132 11.70 8.01 7.10
CA LEU A 132 10.98 6.73 7.14
C LEU A 132 11.42 5.79 8.25
N THR A 133 12.49 6.14 8.98
CA THR A 133 12.93 5.40 10.16
C THR A 133 12.10 5.87 11.35
N PRO A 134 11.34 5.00 12.06
CA PRO A 134 10.64 5.43 13.26
C PRO A 134 11.64 5.95 14.29
N PRO A 135 11.28 6.98 15.09
CA PRO A 135 12.13 7.41 16.19
C PRO A 135 12.39 6.20 17.12
N PRO A 136 13.57 6.13 17.77
CA PRO A 136 13.86 5.04 18.70
C PRO A 136 12.74 4.94 19.72
N LYS A 137 12.20 3.73 19.90
CA LYS A 137 11.20 3.48 20.95
C LYS A 137 11.86 3.84 22.29
N LYS A 138 11.24 4.78 23.02
CA LYS A 138 11.56 5.03 24.43
C LYS A 138 11.21 3.80 25.26
#